data_AF-A0A937VUD5-F1
#
_entry.id   AF-A0A937VUD5-F1
#
_cell.length_a   1.000
_cell.length_b   1.000
_cell.length_c   1.000
_cell.angle_alpha   90.00
_cell.angle_beta   90.00
_cell.angle_gamma   90.00
#
_symmetry.space_group_name_H-M   'P 1'
#
loop_
_entity.id
_entity.type
_entity.pdbx_description
1 polymer ?
#
loop_
_entity_poly.entity_id
_entity_poly.type
_entity_poly.pdbx_seq_one_letter_code
_entity_poly.pdbx_strand_id
1 'polypeptide(L)'
;MGGNNFPMLDKKVLNRMNYLLGHLKANLKMLKDERYCIDVIRQNQAVISALKKVNEMILQNHLGTCVTQAVKGKSEKEKKRVYQEILDIFKEQ
;
A
#
# COMPACT_ATOMS: atom_id res chain seq x y z
N MET A 1 1.66 -8.82 -19.74
CA MET A 1 2.25 -8.47 -18.43
C MET A 1 3.26 -7.35 -18.68
N GLY A 2 2.92 -6.10 -18.40
CA GLY A 2 3.78 -4.97 -18.75
C GLY A 2 3.40 -3.73 -17.96
N GLY A 3 4.35 -3.20 -17.19
CA GLY A 3 4.17 -1.99 -16.40
C GLY A 3 5.18 -1.83 -15.27
N ASN A 4 6.43 -2.29 -15.44
CA ASN A 4 7.52 -1.88 -14.55
C ASN A 4 7.80 -0.40 -14.79
N ASN A 5 7.26 0.45 -13.93
CA ASN A 5 7.97 1.60 -13.38
C ASN A 5 7.08 2.22 -12.30
N PHE A 6 7.31 1.83 -11.06
CA PHE A 6 6.92 2.62 -9.90
C PHE A 6 7.78 3.90 -9.98
N PRO A 7 7.25 5.05 -10.42
CA PRO A 7 8.07 6.24 -10.56
C PRO A 7 8.40 6.69 -9.15
N MET A 8 9.67 6.51 -8.77
CA MET A 8 10.30 6.92 -7.52
C MET A 8 9.49 6.55 -6.26
N LEU A 9 9.73 5.36 -5.71
CA LEU A 9 9.12 4.97 -4.43
C LEU A 9 9.51 6.01 -3.36
N ASP A 10 8.53 6.76 -2.88
CA ASP A 10 8.73 7.82 -1.88
C ASP A 10 9.47 7.22 -0.68
N LYS A 11 10.62 7.81 -0.31
CA LYS A 11 11.40 7.42 0.87
C LYS A 11 10.52 7.34 2.13
N LYS A 12 9.45 8.14 2.22
CA LYS A 12 8.46 8.07 3.30
C LYS A 12 7.68 6.75 3.30
N VAL A 13 7.29 6.23 2.12
CA VAL A 13 6.64 4.91 1.99
C VAL A 13 7.59 3.82 2.46
N LEU A 14 8.85 3.83 2.00
CA LEU A 14 9.87 2.87 2.45
C LEU A 14 10.06 2.91 3.97
N ASN A 15 10.19 4.10 4.55
CA ASN A 15 10.35 4.25 5.99
C ASN A 15 9.16 3.66 6.76
N ARG A 16 7.93 3.92 6.31
CA ARG A 16 6.71 3.36 6.95
C ARG A 16 6.66 1.84 6.85
N MET A 17 7.06 1.28 5.71
CA MET A 17 7.17 -0.18 5.55
C MET A 17 8.20 -0.79 6.50
N ASN A 18 9.34 -0.13 6.72
CA ASN A 18 10.33 -0.58 7.70
C ASN A 18 9.79 -0.53 9.14
N TYR A 19 9.02 0.50 9.50
CA TYR A 19 8.31 0.55 10.79
C TYR A 19 7.32 -0.61 10.94
N LEU A 20 6.49 -0.86 9.92
CA LEU A 20 5.54 -1.98 9.90
C LEU A 20 6.25 -3.33 10.09
N LEU A 21 7.41 -3.53 9.45
CA LEU A 21 8.22 -4.73 9.63
C LEU A 21 8.67 -4.90 11.10
N GLY A 22 9.07 -3.81 11.75
CA GLY A 22 9.40 -3.81 13.18
C GLY A 22 8.20 -4.23 14.05
N HIS A 23 7.01 -3.70 13.76
CA HIS A 23 5.78 -4.10 14.46
C HIS A 23 5.43 -5.57 14.23
N LEU A 24 5.52 -6.08 13.00
CA LEU A 24 5.27 -7.50 12.72
C LEU A 24 6.23 -8.42 13.49
N LYS A 25 7.52 -8.04 13.59
CA LYS A 25 8.50 -8.75 14.43
C LYS A 25 8.11 -8.73 15.92
N ALA A 26 7.61 -7.60 16.41
CA ALA A 26 7.11 -7.49 17.78
C ALA A 26 5.89 -8.40 18.01
N ASN A 27 4.95 -8.47 17.06
CA ASN A 27 3.76 -9.35 17.16
C ASN A 27 4.18 -10.82 17.23
N LEU A 28 5.14 -11.23 16.40
CA LEU A 28 5.70 -12.57 16.44
C LEU A 28 6.33 -12.87 17.82
N LYS A 29 7.05 -11.91 18.40
CA LYS A 29 7.59 -12.06 19.75
C LYS A 29 6.48 -12.18 20.79
N MET A 30 5.44 -11.35 20.72
CA MET A 30 4.30 -11.43 21.65
C MET A 30 3.63 -12.81 21.63
N LEU A 31 3.50 -13.42 20.45
CA LEU A 31 2.96 -14.78 20.31
C LEU A 31 3.88 -15.83 20.95
N LYS A 32 5.20 -15.73 20.73
CA LYS A 32 6.19 -16.63 21.34
C LYS A 32 6.25 -16.50 22.86
N ASP A 33 6.03 -15.29 23.36
CA ASP A 33 6.03 -14.96 24.78
C ASP A 33 4.64 -15.20 25.43
N GLU A 34 3.71 -15.86 24.72
CA GLU A 34 2.36 -16.21 25.18
C GLU A 34 1.58 -15.00 25.78
N ARG A 35 1.77 -13.82 25.18
CA ARG A 35 1.11 -12.58 25.62
C ARG A 35 -0.40 -12.67 25.46
N TYR A 36 -1.11 -11.91 26.31
CA TYR A 36 -2.57 -11.85 26.31
C TYR A 36 -3.14 -11.55 24.92
N CYS A 37 -4.06 -12.39 24.46
CA CYS A 37 -4.58 -12.39 23.09
C CYS A 37 -5.12 -11.02 22.66
N ILE A 38 -5.77 -10.29 23.57
CA ILE A 38 -6.33 -8.97 23.26
C ILE A 38 -5.24 -7.95 22.92
N ASP A 39 -4.08 -8.02 23.55
CA ASP A 39 -2.96 -7.12 23.25
C ASP A 39 -2.38 -7.41 21.87
N VAL A 40 -2.23 -8.69 21.52
CA VAL A 40 -1.79 -9.12 20.18
C VAL A 40 -2.78 -8.64 19.12
N ILE A 41 -4.08 -8.79 19.37
CA ILE A 41 -5.14 -8.32 18.46
C ILE A 41 -5.07 -6.80 18.28
N ARG A 42 -4.95 -6.03 19.38
CA ARG A 42 -4.80 -4.56 19.30
C ARG A 42 -3.59 -4.16 18.49
N GLN A 43 -2.46 -4.85 18.69
CA GLN A 43 -1.24 -4.59 17.94
C GLN A 43 -1.38 -4.95 16.45
N ASN A 44 -2.08 -6.04 16.11
CA ASN A 44 -2.44 -6.37 14.72
C ASN A 44 -3.32 -5.28 14.09
N GLN A 45 -4.31 -4.75 14.81
CA GLN A 45 -5.16 -3.66 14.32
C GLN A 45 -4.37 -2.37 14.04
N ALA A 46 -3.37 -2.07 14.87
CA ALA A 46 -2.45 -0.96 14.63
C ALA A 46 -1.64 -1.17 13.34
N VAL A 47 -1.13 -2.38 13.09
CA VAL A 47 -0.42 -2.75 11.86
C VAL A 47 -1.33 -2.61 10.64
N ILE A 48 -2.56 -3.13 10.69
CA ILE A 48 -3.55 -3.01 9.60
C ILE A 48 -3.83 -1.54 9.29
N SER A 49 -4.05 -0.72 10.32
CA SER A 49 -4.33 0.71 10.15
C SER A 49 -3.15 1.45 9.52
N ALA A 50 -1.92 1.15 9.95
CA ALA A 50 -0.72 1.73 9.36
C ALA A 50 -0.49 1.26 7.91
N LEU A 51 -0.81 0.00 7.58
CA LEU A 51 -0.74 -0.52 6.21
C LEU A 51 -1.76 0.16 5.29
N LYS A 52 -3.00 0.36 5.76
CA LYS A 52 -4.01 1.15 5.03
C LYS A 52 -3.47 2.54 4.69
N LYS A 53 -2.79 3.19 5.64
CA LYS A 53 -2.18 4.50 5.37
C LYS A 53 -1.06 4.46 4.33
N VAL A 54 -0.27 3.38 4.29
CA VAL A 54 0.72 3.18 3.24
C VAL A 54 0.05 3.03 1.87
N ASN A 55 -1.03 2.24 1.78
CA ASN A 55 -1.79 2.07 0.53
C ASN A 55 -2.36 3.39 0.03
N GLU A 56 -2.90 4.24 0.92
CA GLU A 56 -3.36 5.59 0.55
C GLU A 56 -2.23 6.43 -0.06
N MET A 57 -1.02 6.40 0.53
CA MET A 57 0.12 7.15 0.02
C MET A 57 0.57 6.65 -1.36
N ILE A 58 0.58 5.32 -1.56
CA ILE A 58 0.91 4.70 -2.85
C ILE A 58 -0.13 5.10 -3.90
N LEU A 59 -1.41 5.03 -3.57
CA LEU A 59 -2.50 5.41 -4.47
C LEU A 59 -2.42 6.90 -4.83
N GLN A 60 -2.20 7.78 -3.85
CA GLN A 60 -2.02 9.21 -4.10
C GLN A 60 -0.86 9.48 -5.08
N ASN A 61 0.27 8.77 -4.92
CA ASN A 61 1.39 8.87 -5.86
C ASN A 61 1.01 8.38 -7.27
N HIS A 62 0.29 7.26 -7.38
CA HIS A 62 -0.16 6.71 -8.66
C HIS A 62 -1.12 7.65 -9.40
N LEU A 63 -2.07 8.26 -8.67
CA LEU A 63 -2.97 9.28 -9.23
C LEU A 63 -2.19 10.52 -9.72
N GLY A 64 -1.22 10.99 -8.94
CA GLY A 64 -0.41 12.16 -9.27
C GLY A 64 0.60 11.94 -10.40
N THR A 65 1.01 10.71 -10.67
CA THR A 65 2.00 10.37 -11.69
C THR A 65 1.38 9.61 -12.86
N CYS A 66 1.17 8.31 -12.73
CA CYS A 66 0.72 7.42 -13.81
C CYS A 66 -0.62 7.87 -14.42
N VAL A 67 -1.64 8.14 -13.59
CA VAL A 67 -2.95 8.56 -14.10
C VAL A 67 -2.88 9.93 -14.74
N THR A 68 -2.23 10.89 -14.08
CA THR A 68 -2.05 12.24 -14.62
C THR A 68 -1.32 12.22 -15.97
N GLN A 69 -0.30 11.36 -16.13
CA GLN A 69 0.40 11.18 -17.40
C GLN A 69 -0.48 10.54 -18.47
N ALA A 70 -1.21 9.47 -18.14
CA ALA A 70 -2.11 8.80 -19.06
C ALA A 70 -3.22 9.73 -19.57
N VAL A 71 -3.81 10.54 -18.68
CA VAL A 71 -4.86 11.52 -19.03
C VAL A 71 -4.33 12.62 -19.94
N LYS A 72 -3.11 13.12 -19.70
CA LYS A 72 -2.44 14.10 -20.58
C LYS A 72 -2.00 13.50 -21.92
N GLY A 73 -1.84 12.18 -22.00
CA GLY A 73 -1.49 11.46 -23.21
C GLY A 73 -2.63 11.36 -24.23
N LYS A 74 -2.29 10.98 -25.46
CA LYS A 74 -3.26 10.77 -26.56
C LYS A 74 -3.78 9.34 -26.68
N SER A 75 -3.23 8.39 -25.91
CA SER A 75 -3.60 6.97 -26.01
C SER A 75 -4.83 6.65 -25.18
N GLU A 76 -5.98 6.48 -25.83
CA GLU A 76 -7.22 6.04 -25.16
C GLU A 76 -7.09 4.66 -24.53
N LYS A 77 -6.28 3.78 -25.12
CA LYS A 77 -5.97 2.47 -24.55
C LYS A 77 -5.28 2.61 -23.20
N GLU A 78 -4.32 3.54 -23.09
CA GLU A 78 -3.57 3.77 -21.86
C GLU A 78 -4.45 4.40 -20.77
N LYS A 79 -5.31 5.35 -21.12
CA LYS A 79 -6.30 5.92 -20.20
C LYS A 79 -7.20 4.82 -19.63
N LYS A 80 -7.81 3.99 -20.49
CA LYS A 80 -8.66 2.88 -20.05
C LYS A 80 -7.93 1.90 -19.14
N ARG A 81 -6.66 1.59 -19.45
CA ARG A 81 -5.83 0.70 -18.63
C ARG A 81 -5.68 1.20 -17.20
N VAL A 82 -5.21 2.44 -17.01
CA VAL A 82 -4.97 2.97 -15.65
C VAL A 82 -6.26 3.16 -14.85
N TYR A 83 -7.38 3.49 -15.50
CA TYR A 83 -8.68 3.54 -14.84
C TYR A 83 -9.14 2.15 -14.36
N GLN A 84 -8.95 1.13 -15.20
CA GLN A 84 -9.35 -0.23 -14.85
C GLN A 84 -8.52 -0.77 -13.68
N GLU A 85 -7.20 -0.52 -13.69
CA GLU A 85 -6.30 -0.90 -12.59
C GLU A 85 -6.79 -0.37 -11.22
N ILE A 86 -7.29 0.87 -11.16
CA ILE A 86 -7.83 1.44 -9.93
C ILE A 86 -9.15 0.78 -9.54
N LEU A 87 -10.07 0.60 -10.49
CA LEU A 87 -11.37 -0.02 -10.22
C LEU A 87 -11.21 -1.45 -9.69
N ASP A 88 -10.22 -2.19 -10.18
CA ASP A 88 -10.00 -3.57 -9.77
C ASP A 88 -9.53 -3.65 -8.30
N ILE A 89 -8.68 -2.73 -7.84
CA ILE A 89 -8.25 -2.65 -6.43
C ILE A 89 -9.44 -2.46 -5.46
N PHE A 90 -10.48 -1.72 -5.87
CA PHE A 90 -11.65 -1.48 -5.01
C PHE A 90 -12.72 -2.57 -5.09
N LYS A 91 -12.67 -3.47 -6.08
CA LYS A 91 -13.59 -4.62 -6.18
C LYS A 91 -13.13 -5.81 -5.34
N GLU A 92 -11.85 -5.88 -5.02
CA GLU A 92 -11.22 -7.00 -4.29
C GLU A 92 -11.23 -6.82 -2.76
N GLN A 93 -11.91 -5.79 -2.24
CA GLN A 93 -12.04 -5.51 -0.79
C GLN A 93 -13.41 -5.86 -0.24
#